data_AF-A0A077KUX3-F1
#
_entry.id   AF-A0A077KUX3-F1
#
_cell.length_a   1.000
_cell.length_b   1.000
_cell.length_c   1.000
_cell.angle_alpha   90.00
_cell.angle_beta   90.00
_cell.angle_gamma   90.00
#
_symmetry.space_group_name_H-M   'P 1'
#
loop_
_entity.id
_entity.type
_entity.pdbx_description
1 polymer ?
#
loop_
_entity_poly.entity_id
_entity_poly.type
_entity_poly.pdbx_seq_one_letter_code
_entity_poly.pdbx_strand_id
1 'polypeptide(L)'
;MHSTRVTGGYAITPPLPPDLTLGSVFHPDTPESPPYGCDLILRLDETDGPRAEATASRLEARRGDTYALAGQVQVALNTFPGHAFTGLLICEGNSPETLWRITVRDGRTVVHHARITWPGDDAPGDEAPVSEMP
;
A
#
# COMPACT_ATOMS: atom_id res chain seq x y z
N MET A 1 1.85 22.44 -2.29
CA MET A 1 2.34 21.05 -2.46
C MET A 1 1.55 20.19 -1.49
N HIS A 2 0.74 19.26 -1.98
CA HIS A 2 -0.03 18.36 -1.12
C HIS A 2 0.91 17.21 -0.76
N SER A 3 1.40 17.16 0.48
CA SER A 3 2.23 16.05 0.95
C SER A 3 1.34 14.98 1.56
N THR A 4 1.25 13.83 0.90
CA THR A 4 0.63 12.64 1.49
C THR A 4 1.72 11.85 2.23
N ARG A 5 1.52 11.61 3.51
CA ARG A 5 2.36 10.76 4.35
C ARG A 5 1.91 9.31 4.19
N VAL A 6 2.86 8.42 3.91
CA VAL A 6 2.60 6.98 3.86
C VAL A 6 3.22 6.33 5.09
N THR A 7 2.47 5.49 5.78
CA THR A 7 2.94 4.69 6.92
C THR A 7 2.49 3.24 6.79
N GLY A 8 3.07 2.36 7.60
CA GLY A 8 2.80 0.93 7.56
C GLY A 8 3.71 0.17 6.60
N GLY A 9 3.27 -1.02 6.21
CA GLY A 9 4.03 -1.97 5.40
C GLY A 9 3.39 -3.35 5.40
N TYR A 10 3.97 -4.25 4.63
CA TYR A 10 3.56 -5.65 4.53
C TYR A 10 4.66 -6.54 5.06
N ALA A 11 4.33 -7.40 6.01
CA ALA A 11 5.15 -8.56 6.34
C ALA A 11 5.05 -9.60 5.22
N ILE A 12 6.18 -10.19 4.86
CA ILE A 12 6.32 -11.19 3.81
C ILE A 12 6.55 -12.55 4.46
N THR A 13 5.75 -13.56 4.12
CA THR A 13 5.86 -14.90 4.71
C THR A 13 5.68 -16.00 3.65
N PRO A 14 6.65 -16.93 3.50
CA PRO A 14 7.98 -16.90 4.13
C PRO A 14 8.81 -15.66 3.70
N PRO A 15 9.88 -15.27 4.40
CA PRO A 15 10.77 -14.20 3.93
C PRO A 15 11.32 -14.49 2.53
N LEU A 16 11.58 -13.44 1.74
CA LEU A 16 12.19 -13.59 0.43
C LEU A 16 13.67 -13.96 0.58
N PRO A 17 14.14 -15.01 -0.11
CA PRO A 17 15.55 -15.36 -0.13
C PRO A 17 16.37 -14.35 -0.95
N PRO A 18 17.70 -14.26 -0.73
CA PRO A 18 18.56 -13.23 -1.33
C PRO A 18 18.57 -13.20 -2.87
N ASP A 19 18.41 -14.36 -3.51
CA ASP A 19 18.36 -14.49 -4.96
C ASP A 19 17.14 -13.80 -5.59
N LEU A 20 16.03 -13.72 -4.85
CA LEU A 20 14.84 -12.99 -5.27
C LEU A 20 14.92 -11.49 -4.95
N THR A 21 15.70 -11.09 -3.95
CA THR A 21 15.80 -9.68 -3.54
C THR A 21 16.75 -8.89 -4.44
N LEU A 22 17.95 -9.41 -4.72
CA LEU A 22 19.04 -8.70 -5.43
C LEU A 22 18.69 -8.28 -6.87
N GLY A 23 17.81 -9.01 -7.55
CA GLY A 23 17.37 -8.71 -8.92
C GLY A 23 16.08 -7.89 -8.99
N SER A 24 15.50 -7.52 -7.86
CA SER A 24 14.17 -6.91 -7.82
C SER A 24 14.20 -5.40 -7.99
N VAL A 25 13.21 -4.86 -8.69
CA VAL A 25 12.93 -3.41 -8.74
C VAL A 25 12.64 -2.80 -7.36
N PHE A 26 12.23 -3.63 -6.39
CA PHE A 26 11.97 -3.24 -5.01
C PHE A 26 13.23 -3.29 -4.12
N HIS A 27 14.40 -3.65 -4.67
CA HIS A 27 15.64 -3.62 -3.90
C HIS A 27 15.94 -2.19 -3.39
N PRO A 28 16.40 -2.01 -2.14
CA PRO A 28 16.64 -0.66 -1.57
C PRO A 28 17.67 0.18 -2.36
N ASP A 29 18.64 -0.47 -3.00
CA ASP A 29 19.66 0.21 -3.82
C ASP A 29 19.19 0.58 -5.24
N THR A 30 17.98 0.21 -5.64
CA THR A 30 17.41 0.61 -6.93
C THR A 30 17.27 2.14 -6.99
N PRO A 31 17.74 2.82 -8.06
CA PRO A 31 17.65 4.27 -8.19
C PRO A 31 16.21 4.77 -8.13
N GLU A 32 15.98 5.89 -7.43
CA GLU A 32 14.65 6.53 -7.31
C GLU A 32 14.16 7.17 -8.62
N SER A 33 15.03 7.38 -9.60
CA SER A 33 14.70 8.10 -10.83
C SER A 33 14.01 7.21 -11.87
N PRO A 34 13.02 7.72 -12.61
CA PRO A 34 12.40 7.02 -13.73
C PRO A 34 13.44 6.58 -14.79
N PRO A 35 13.19 5.48 -15.53
CA PRO A 35 12.02 4.60 -15.43
C PRO A 35 12.11 3.55 -14.31
N TYR A 36 13.20 3.55 -13.53
CA TYR A 36 13.53 2.46 -12.60
C TYR A 36 13.07 2.72 -11.16
N GLY A 37 12.61 3.94 -10.85
CA GLY A 37 12.13 4.33 -9.53
C GLY A 37 10.90 3.56 -9.08
N CYS A 38 10.95 3.01 -7.86
CA CYS A 38 9.81 2.45 -7.14
C CYS A 38 9.64 3.17 -5.80
N ASP A 39 8.40 3.50 -5.45
CA ASP A 39 8.06 4.11 -4.16
C ASP A 39 7.97 3.08 -3.03
N LEU A 40 8.07 1.79 -3.36
CA LEU A 40 8.14 0.66 -2.42
C LEU A 40 9.53 0.05 -2.42
N ILE A 41 10.00 -0.34 -1.24
CA ILE A 41 11.28 -1.02 -1.03
C ILE A 41 11.13 -2.24 -0.14
N LEU A 42 11.97 -3.24 -0.39
CA LEU A 42 12.17 -4.38 0.49
C LEU A 42 13.04 -3.97 1.68
N ARG A 43 12.59 -4.35 2.88
CA ARG A 43 13.41 -4.32 4.08
C ARG A 43 14.25 -5.59 4.13
N LEU A 44 15.55 -5.43 3.96
CA LEU A 44 16.51 -6.51 4.09
C LEU A 44 16.87 -6.72 5.56
N ASP A 45 16.75 -7.95 6.03
CA ASP A 45 17.25 -8.41 7.31
C ASP A 45 18.60 -9.09 7.06
N GLU A 46 19.67 -8.45 7.50
CA GLU A 46 21.00 -9.04 7.47
C GLU A 46 21.09 -10.10 8.56
N THR A 47 21.52 -11.31 8.18
CA THR A 47 21.93 -12.33 9.14
C THR A 47 23.44 -12.22 9.35
N ASP A 48 23.85 -12.09 10.61
CA ASP A 48 25.28 -12.06 10.99
C ASP A 48 25.95 -13.38 10.58
N GLY A 49 26.90 -13.31 9.66
CA GLY A 49 27.67 -14.46 9.20
C GLY A 49 28.65 -14.12 8.07
N PRO A 50 29.65 -14.98 7.81
CA PRO A 50 30.67 -14.76 6.78
C PRO A 50 30.12 -14.75 5.34
N ARG A 51 28.84 -15.09 5.17
CA ARG A 51 28.06 -14.99 3.95
C ARG A 51 26.73 -14.35 4.33
N ALA A 52 26.73 -13.04 4.56
CA ALA A 52 25.53 -12.29 4.88
C ALA A 52 24.54 -12.45 3.70
N GLU A 53 23.59 -13.36 3.87
CA GLU A 53 22.52 -13.64 2.92
C GLU A 53 21.32 -12.83 3.40
N ALA A 54 21.18 -11.63 2.86
CA ALA A 54 20.14 -10.71 3.26
C ALA A 54 18.78 -11.19 2.74
N THR A 55 17.91 -11.66 3.64
CA THR A 55 16.52 -12.01 3.32
C THR A 55 15.63 -10.79 3.43
N ALA A 56 14.51 -10.72 2.70
CA ALA A 56 13.54 -9.64 2.90
C ALA A 56 12.28 -10.13 3.62
N SER A 57 12.00 -9.62 4.80
CA SER A 57 10.78 -9.95 5.55
C SER A 57 9.68 -8.90 5.43
N ARG A 58 9.95 -7.73 4.83
CA ARG A 58 8.96 -6.65 4.69
C ARG A 58 9.05 -5.88 3.38
N LEU A 59 7.90 -5.34 2.96
CA LEU A 59 7.76 -4.34 1.90
C LEU A 59 7.18 -3.05 2.51
N GLU A 60 7.89 -1.93 2.34
CA GLU A 60 7.58 -0.64 2.97
C GLU A 60 7.66 0.50 1.94
N ALA A 61 7.00 1.63 2.21
CA ALA A 61 7.07 2.80 1.32
C ALA A 61 8.35 3.62 1.59
N ARG A 62 9.05 4.00 0.53
CA ARG A 62 10.25 4.85 0.54
C ARG A 62 9.90 6.33 0.54
N ARG A 63 8.96 6.78 -0.31
CA ARG A 63 8.49 8.17 -0.42
C ARG A 63 7.09 8.30 -1.05
N GLY A 64 6.54 9.52 -0.97
CA GLY A 64 5.10 9.82 -1.00
C GLY A 64 4.48 10.21 -2.34
N ASP A 65 4.90 9.64 -3.48
CA ASP A 65 3.98 9.61 -4.62
C ASP A 65 2.99 8.46 -4.42
N THR A 66 1.82 8.81 -3.91
CA THR A 66 0.85 7.81 -3.48
C THR A 66 0.00 7.28 -4.64
N TYR A 67 0.01 7.93 -5.81
CA TYR A 67 -0.89 7.56 -6.90
C TYR A 67 -0.53 6.22 -7.56
N ALA A 68 0.75 5.83 -7.53
CA ALA A 68 1.23 4.58 -8.12
C ALA A 68 1.28 3.40 -7.12
N LEU A 69 1.17 3.66 -5.82
CA LEU A 69 1.45 2.65 -4.77
C LEU A 69 0.61 1.39 -4.88
N ALA A 70 -0.69 1.50 -5.14
CA ALA A 70 -1.55 0.32 -5.27
C ALA A 70 -1.11 -0.57 -6.44
N GLY A 71 -0.71 0.05 -7.57
CA GLY A 71 -0.14 -0.65 -8.71
C GLY A 71 1.19 -1.31 -8.37
N GLN A 72 2.09 -0.60 -7.68
CA GLN A 72 3.38 -1.14 -7.25
C GLN A 72 3.23 -2.30 -6.26
N VAL A 73 2.27 -2.25 -5.32
CA VAL A 73 1.95 -3.40 -4.44
C VAL A 73 1.50 -4.59 -5.28
N GLN A 74 0.65 -4.37 -6.30
CA GLN A 74 0.21 -5.47 -7.16
C GLN A 74 1.37 -6.06 -7.98
N VAL A 75 2.30 -5.22 -8.44
CA VAL A 75 3.54 -5.68 -9.08
C VAL A 75 4.35 -6.54 -8.11
N ALA A 76 4.53 -6.12 -6.86
CA ALA A 76 5.23 -6.91 -5.86
C ALA A 76 4.59 -8.30 -5.64
N LEU A 77 3.26 -8.36 -5.50
CA LEU A 77 2.53 -9.63 -5.38
C LEU A 77 2.77 -10.56 -6.58
N ASN A 78 2.83 -9.99 -7.78
CA ASN A 78 3.07 -10.74 -9.02
C ASN A 78 4.54 -11.16 -9.17
N THR A 79 5.47 -10.34 -8.69
CA THR A 79 6.92 -10.59 -8.76
C THR A 79 7.35 -11.71 -7.80
N PHE A 80 6.67 -11.86 -6.67
CA PHE A 80 7.03 -12.82 -5.62
C PHE A 80 5.94 -13.87 -5.38
N PRO A 81 5.64 -14.73 -6.38
CA PRO A 81 4.64 -15.77 -6.22
C PRO A 81 5.06 -16.77 -5.13
N GLY A 82 4.09 -17.26 -4.36
CA GLY A 82 4.33 -18.21 -3.25
C GLY A 82 4.65 -17.56 -1.91
N HIS A 83 4.73 -16.22 -1.85
CA HIS A 83 4.89 -15.46 -0.61
C HIS A 83 3.61 -14.70 -0.28
N ALA A 84 3.20 -14.77 0.99
CA ALA A 84 2.06 -14.03 1.51
C ALA A 84 2.49 -12.64 1.98
N PHE A 85 1.73 -11.61 1.59
CA PHE A 85 1.93 -10.23 2.02
C PHE A 85 0.81 -9.84 2.97
N THR A 86 1.14 -9.66 4.24
CA THR A 86 0.16 -9.36 5.30
C THR A 86 0.49 -8.02 5.95
N GLY A 87 -0.49 -7.12 5.94
CA GLY A 87 -0.31 -5.77 6.45
C GLY A 87 -1.12 -4.77 5.65
N LEU A 88 -0.76 -3.50 5.77
CA LEU A 88 -1.41 -2.41 5.05
C LEU A 88 -0.51 -1.19 4.97
N LEU A 89 -0.75 -0.38 3.94
CA LEU A 89 -0.24 0.99 3.86
C LEU A 89 -1.36 1.96 4.20
N ILE A 90 -1.07 2.94 5.05
CA ILE A 90 -1.96 4.06 5.38
C ILE A 90 -1.42 5.29 4.67
N CYS A 91 -2.27 5.93 3.86
CA CYS A 91 -1.96 7.18 3.18
C CYS A 91 -2.78 8.30 3.83
N GLU A 92 -2.09 9.31 4.34
CA GLU A 92 -2.68 10.44 5.06
C GLU A 92 -2.20 11.76 4.48
N GLY A 93 -3.11 12.57 3.96
CA GLY A 93 -2.82 13.96 3.58
C GLY A 93 -3.69 14.95 4.36
N ASN A 94 -3.72 16.19 3.91
CA ASN A 94 -4.37 17.29 4.62
C ASN A 94 -5.90 17.39 4.38
N SER A 95 -6.47 16.49 3.58
CA SER A 95 -7.91 16.51 3.26
C SER A 95 -8.55 15.11 3.38
N PRO A 96 -9.86 15.02 3.64
CA PRO A 96 -10.59 13.74 3.70
C PRO A 96 -10.35 12.80 2.52
N GLU A 97 -10.32 13.34 1.30
CA GLU A 97 -10.09 12.59 0.06
C GLU A 97 -8.68 12.00 -0.03
N THR A 98 -7.75 12.48 0.79
CA THR A 98 -6.37 11.99 0.89
C THR A 98 -6.17 10.96 2.00
N LEU A 99 -7.23 10.61 2.74
CA LEU A 99 -7.24 9.51 3.70
C LEU A 99 -7.69 8.22 3.02
N TRP A 100 -6.76 7.28 2.86
CA TRP A 100 -7.05 5.98 2.28
C TRP A 100 -6.01 4.95 2.73
N ARG A 101 -6.31 3.68 2.53
CA ARG A 101 -5.39 2.58 2.85
C ARG A 101 -5.34 1.54 1.74
N ILE A 102 -4.21 0.87 1.64
CA ILE A 102 -4.01 -0.27 0.75
C ILE A 102 -3.88 -1.52 1.62
N THR A 103 -4.65 -2.55 1.28
CA THR A 103 -4.57 -3.88 1.91
C THR A 103 -4.36 -4.94 0.84
N VAL A 104 -3.81 -6.09 1.21
CA VAL A 104 -3.77 -7.27 0.35
C VAL A 104 -4.85 -8.26 0.78
N ARG A 105 -5.67 -8.71 -0.16
CA ARG A 105 -6.71 -9.72 0.07
C ARG A 105 -6.74 -10.67 -1.12
N ASP A 106 -6.67 -11.97 -0.85
CA ASP A 106 -6.74 -13.03 -1.87
C ASP A 106 -5.75 -12.80 -3.04
N GLY A 107 -4.52 -12.39 -2.72
CA GLY A 107 -3.46 -12.12 -3.71
C GLY A 107 -3.67 -10.85 -4.54
N ARG A 108 -4.59 -9.98 -4.13
CA ARG A 108 -4.92 -8.74 -4.83
C ARG A 108 -4.80 -7.52 -3.93
N THR A 109 -4.35 -6.43 -4.52
CA THR A 109 -4.37 -5.13 -3.87
C THR A 109 -5.80 -4.59 -3.80
N VAL A 110 -6.21 -4.13 -2.63
CA VAL A 110 -7.51 -3.49 -2.38
C VAL A 110 -7.29 -2.11 -1.79
N VAL A 111 -7.85 -1.09 -2.44
CA VAL A 111 -7.81 0.31 -1.99
C VAL A 111 -9.10 0.63 -1.23
N HIS A 112 -8.97 1.21 -0.05
CA HIS A 112 -10.10 1.66 0.76
C HIS A 112 -10.00 3.17 0.96
N HIS A 113 -10.97 3.91 0.47
CA HIS A 113 -11.11 5.35 0.74
C HIS A 113 -11.83 5.56 2.07
N ALA A 114 -11.41 6.57 2.84
CA ALA A 114 -12.14 6.97 4.02
C ALA A 114 -13.52 7.52 3.63
N ARG A 115 -14.55 7.14 4.39
CA ARG A 115 -15.86 7.77 4.35
C ARG A 115 -16.05 8.53 5.66
N ILE A 116 -16.08 9.86 5.58
CA ILE A 116 -16.44 10.69 6.73
C ILE A 116 -17.97 10.74 6.78
N THR A 117 -18.54 10.42 7.93
CA THR A 117 -19.96 10.58 8.21
C THR A 117 -20.07 11.54 9.37
N TRP A 118 -20.78 12.66 9.19
CA TRP A 118 -21.00 13.61 10.27
C TRP A 118 -22.25 13.22 11.06
N PRO A 119 -22.32 13.56 12.37
CA PRO A 119 -23.54 13.37 13.13
C PRO A 119 -24.71 14.12 12.45
N GLY A 120 -25.68 13.38 11.92
CA GLY A 120 -26.84 13.92 11.19
C GLY A 120 -26.94 13.55 9.71
N ASP A 121 -25.91 12.95 9.11
CA ASP A 121 -25.94 12.49 7.70
C ASP A 121 -26.82 11.23 7.48
N ASP A 122 -27.28 10.56 8.54
CA ASP A 122 -28.20 9.41 8.51
C ASP A 122 -29.68 9.82 8.60
N ALA A 123 -30.07 10.95 8.01
CA ALA A 123 -31.49 11.27 7.84
C ALA A 123 -31.97 10.70 6.50
N PRO A 124 -32.81 9.65 6.46
CA PRO A 124 -33.56 9.35 5.25
C PRO A 124 -34.40 10.59 4.92
N GLY A 125 -34.06 11.23 3.80
CA GLY A 125 -34.78 12.40 3.31
C GLY A 125 -36.23 12.04 3.05
N ASP A 126 -37.11 12.59 3.88
CA ASP A 126 -38.44 13.11 3.55
C ASP A 126 -38.95 12.67 2.16
N GLU A 127 -39.61 11.50 2.09
CA GLU A 127 -40.63 11.29 1.05
C GLU A 127 -41.74 12.29 1.33
N ALA A 128 -41.69 13.43 0.62
CA ALA A 128 -42.79 14.39 0.63
C ALA A 128 -44.09 13.64 0.27
N PRO A 129 -45.18 13.80 1.04
CA PRO A 129 -46.45 13.21 0.65
C PRO A 129 -46.86 13.81 -0.70
N VAL A 130 -47.10 12.94 -1.68
CA VAL A 130 -47.77 13.32 -2.92
C VAL A 130 -49.13 13.91 -2.56
N SER A 131 -49.25 15.24 -2.65
CA SER A 131 -50.53 15.93 -2.56
C SER A 131 -51.41 15.45 -3.72
N GLU A 132 -52.42 14.63 -3.42
CA GLU A 132 -53.56 14.47 -4.31
C GLU A 132 -54.25 15.84 -4.45
N MET A 133 -54.16 16.42 -5.64
CA MET A 133 -54.92 17.61 -6.01
C MET A 133 -56.36 17.22 -6.36
N PRO A 134 -57.35 18.08 -6.03
CA PRO A 134 -58.79 17.79 -6.13
C PRO A 134 -59.32 17.68 -7.56
#